data_AF-A0A2V7TM85-F1
#
_entry.id   AF-A0A2V7TM85-F1
#
_cell.length_a   1.000
_cell.length_b   1.000
_cell.length_c   1.000
_cell.angle_alpha   90.00
_cell.angle_beta   90.00
_cell.angle_gamma   90.00
#
_symmetry.space_group_name_H-M   'P 1'
#
loop_
_entity.id
_entity.type
_entity.pdbx_description
1 polymer ?
#
loop_
_entity_poly.entity_id
_entity_poly.type
_entity_poly.pdbx_seq_one_letter_code
_entity_poly.pdbx_strand_id
1 'polypeptide(L)'
;MKRSSHAWLADGVVGGVLAGLVVAVWFFVVDTIAGRPFHTPAALAGVLTRQEVAAPTLRLVTAYTVVHFAVFALLGAAMAGAIASLRTPPRLLLGVLFGLVAQEIAFYAGLALSGGSRVAVVPWPHIVAANVLAGFALMGYLHRASQDQHPFGLAVLKGHPLLTQGLFTGLVGAGVVALWFFMLDVAAGHPLRTPAALGAALLFGASNAGTVEVNLGVVAAYTVVHLVAFFGAGVLFVAIAEQIERTPSLILLAAMAMIVLDAVVGTVLALGAQWVLGTLGVWSVVVANVLAVSAMGWYVWATHPLLRRRLREPVEMRV
;
A
#
# COMPACT_ATOMS: atom_id res chain seq x y z
N MET A 1 13.94 32.62 -9.25
CA MET A 1 14.31 31.97 -10.54
C MET A 1 13.31 30.87 -10.83
N LYS A 2 12.57 30.92 -11.96
CA LYS A 2 11.65 29.83 -12.34
C LYS A 2 12.49 28.62 -12.77
N ARG A 3 12.39 27.49 -12.04
CA ARG A 3 13.00 26.22 -12.47
C ARG A 3 12.45 25.83 -13.85
N SER A 4 13.31 25.33 -14.74
CA SER A 4 12.90 24.90 -16.07
C SER A 4 11.92 23.72 -15.97
N SER A 5 11.04 23.59 -16.97
CA SER A 5 10.05 22.50 -17.08
C SER A 5 10.68 21.10 -17.11
N HIS A 6 12.00 20.97 -17.19
CA HIS A 6 12.75 19.71 -17.18
C HIS A 6 13.30 19.32 -15.80
N ALA A 7 13.35 20.26 -14.83
CA ALA A 7 13.98 20.01 -13.54
C ALA A 7 13.25 18.94 -12.72
N TRP A 8 11.91 18.96 -12.72
CA TRP A 8 11.11 17.96 -12.01
C TRP A 8 11.25 16.56 -12.62
N LEU A 9 11.45 16.47 -13.94
CA LEU A 9 11.62 15.18 -14.63
C LEU A 9 12.94 14.53 -14.20
N ALA A 10 14.04 15.31 -14.22
CA ALA A 10 15.34 14.82 -13.75
C ALA A 10 15.30 14.42 -12.27
N ASP A 11 14.71 15.25 -11.41
CA ASP A 11 14.57 14.95 -9.99
C ASP A 11 13.70 13.70 -9.75
N GLY A 12 12.63 13.53 -10.53
CA GLY A 12 11.79 12.34 -10.50
C GLY A 12 12.55 11.08 -10.91
N VAL A 13 13.32 11.13 -12.00
CA VAL A 13 14.15 10.00 -12.44
C VAL A 13 15.18 9.62 -11.39
N VAL A 14 15.92 10.59 -10.84
CA VAL A 14 16.95 10.32 -9.81
C VAL A 14 16.30 9.75 -8.55
N GLY A 15 15.22 10.36 -8.07
CA GLY A 15 14.49 9.87 -6.91
C GLY A 15 13.93 8.45 -7.14
N GLY A 16 13.45 8.17 -8.36
CA GLY A 16 12.99 6.86 -8.77
C GLY A 16 14.10 5.82 -8.72
N VAL A 17 15.27 6.11 -9.30
CA VAL A 17 16.44 5.23 -9.25
C VAL A 17 16.89 4.97 -7.80
N LEU A 18 16.88 5.98 -6.93
CA LEU A 18 17.17 5.80 -5.50
C LEU A 18 16.15 4.87 -4.82
N ALA A 19 14.87 5.02 -5.11
CA ALA A 19 13.83 4.11 -4.62
C ALA A 19 14.06 2.66 -5.11
N GLY A 20 14.40 2.50 -6.39
CA GLY A 20 14.75 1.20 -6.97
C GLY A 20 15.99 0.58 -6.31
N LEU A 21 16.98 1.39 -5.94
CA LEU A 21 18.18 0.95 -5.25
C LEU A 21 17.84 0.43 -3.84
N VAL A 22 16.97 1.12 -3.11
CA VAL A 22 16.51 0.66 -1.78
C VAL A 22 15.85 -0.71 -1.87
N VAL A 23 14.98 -0.93 -2.86
CA VAL A 23 14.36 -2.24 -3.08
C VAL A 23 15.41 -3.31 -3.43
N ALA A 24 16.35 -2.99 -4.32
CA ALA A 24 17.41 -3.92 -4.72
C ALA A 24 18.31 -4.32 -3.54
N VAL A 25 18.71 -3.36 -2.70
CA VAL A 25 19.52 -3.60 -1.50
C VAL A 25 18.74 -4.42 -0.47
N TRP A 26 17.45 -4.11 -0.25
CA TRP A 26 16.60 -4.87 0.67
C TRP A 26 16.56 -6.35 0.28
N PHE A 27 16.22 -6.65 -0.98
CA PHE A 27 16.14 -8.03 -1.44
C PHE A 27 17.49 -8.72 -1.50
N PHE A 28 18.57 -8.01 -1.82
CA PHE A 28 19.92 -8.57 -1.72
C PHE A 28 20.24 -9.01 -0.28
N VAL A 29 19.90 -8.21 0.73
CA VAL A 29 20.10 -8.55 2.14
C VAL A 29 19.24 -9.75 2.55
N VAL A 30 17.95 -9.74 2.21
CA VAL A 30 17.02 -10.86 2.50
C VAL A 30 17.51 -12.16 1.88
N ASP A 31 17.85 -12.12 0.59
CA ASP A 31 18.37 -13.24 -0.18
C ASP A 31 19.67 -13.79 0.42
N THR A 32 20.57 -12.89 0.84
CA THR A 32 21.86 -13.28 1.45
C THR A 32 21.66 -13.93 2.82
N ILE A 33 20.77 -13.39 3.65
CA ILE A 33 20.41 -13.97 4.95
C ILE A 33 19.79 -15.36 4.77
N ALA A 34 19.00 -15.56 3.71
CA ALA A 34 18.43 -16.85 3.34
C ALA A 34 19.44 -17.82 2.68
N GLY A 35 20.71 -17.43 2.53
CA GLY A 35 21.76 -18.24 1.91
C GLY A 35 21.64 -18.38 0.39
N ARG A 36 20.87 -17.52 -0.28
CA ARG A 36 20.59 -17.56 -1.73
C ARG A 36 20.75 -16.17 -2.36
N PRO A 37 21.96 -15.61 -2.43
CA PRO A 37 22.16 -14.26 -2.97
C PRO A 37 21.63 -14.13 -4.40
N PHE A 38 20.97 -12.99 -4.68
CA PHE A 38 20.33 -12.68 -5.98
C PHE A 38 19.21 -13.63 -6.42
N HIS A 39 18.64 -14.41 -5.52
CA HIS A 39 17.52 -15.28 -5.81
C HIS A 39 16.30 -14.51 -6.31
N THR A 40 15.92 -13.42 -5.63
CA THR A 40 14.77 -12.60 -5.97
C THR A 40 14.86 -11.99 -7.39
N PRO A 41 15.93 -11.25 -7.77
CA PRO A 41 16.02 -10.71 -9.12
C PRO A 41 16.12 -11.80 -10.19
N ALA A 42 16.75 -12.95 -9.91
CA ALA A 42 16.79 -14.07 -10.84
C ALA A 42 15.41 -14.70 -11.05
N ALA A 43 14.63 -14.87 -9.99
CA ALA A 43 13.30 -15.43 -10.08
C ALA A 43 12.33 -14.48 -10.81
N LEU A 44 12.39 -13.17 -10.52
CA LEU A 44 11.59 -12.17 -11.22
C LEU A 44 11.99 -12.03 -12.70
N ALA A 45 13.28 -12.20 -13.02
CA ALA A 45 13.73 -12.29 -14.40
C ALA A 45 13.14 -13.51 -15.12
N GLY A 46 13.11 -14.67 -14.46
CA GLY A 46 12.51 -15.89 -14.99
C GLY A 46 11.04 -15.70 -15.33
N VAL A 47 10.30 -15.03 -14.44
CA VAL A 47 8.90 -14.66 -14.69
C VAL A 47 8.78 -13.75 -15.92
N LEU A 48 9.60 -12.69 -16.00
CA LEU A 48 9.57 -11.75 -17.13
C LEU A 48 9.88 -12.43 -18.47
N THR A 49 10.81 -13.39 -18.48
CA THR A 49 11.20 -14.15 -19.68
C THR A 49 10.34 -15.38 -19.94
N ARG A 50 9.39 -15.71 -19.04
CA ARG A 50 8.61 -16.95 -19.05
C ARG A 50 9.49 -18.21 -19.13
N GLN A 51 10.59 -18.20 -18.39
CA GLN A 51 11.54 -19.30 -18.31
C GLN A 51 11.75 -19.72 -16.86
N GLU A 52 11.84 -21.03 -16.62
CA GLU A 52 12.28 -21.54 -15.34
C GLU A 52 13.77 -21.25 -15.13
N VAL A 53 14.08 -20.60 -14.03
CA VAL A 53 15.45 -20.20 -13.69
C VAL A 53 15.94 -21.12 -12.57
N ALA A 54 16.81 -22.05 -12.91
CA ALA A 54 17.39 -23.00 -11.95
C ALA A 54 18.36 -22.32 -10.97
N ALA A 55 19.10 -21.30 -11.43
CA ALA A 55 20.08 -20.59 -10.61
C ALA A 55 20.26 -19.13 -11.07
N PRO A 56 20.61 -18.20 -10.15
CA PRO A 56 21.00 -16.85 -10.50
C PRO A 56 22.23 -16.85 -11.41
N THR A 57 22.17 -16.11 -12.51
CA THR A 57 23.33 -15.84 -13.37
C THR A 57 23.56 -14.35 -13.48
N LEU A 58 24.81 -13.92 -13.63
CA LEU A 58 25.16 -12.50 -13.75
C LEU A 58 24.37 -11.83 -14.89
N ARG A 59 24.25 -12.51 -16.04
CA ARG A 59 23.51 -12.00 -17.20
C ARG A 59 22.04 -11.73 -16.85
N LEU A 60 21.39 -12.68 -16.20
CA LEU A 60 19.98 -12.60 -15.85
C LEU A 60 19.72 -11.50 -14.82
N VAL A 61 20.54 -11.45 -13.76
CA VAL A 61 20.45 -10.44 -12.72
C VAL A 61 20.67 -9.05 -13.31
N THR A 62 21.66 -8.87 -14.19
CA THR A 62 21.90 -7.60 -14.87
C THR A 62 20.74 -7.19 -15.76
N ALA A 63 20.21 -8.11 -16.58
CA ALA A 63 19.07 -7.82 -17.45
C ALA A 63 17.84 -7.37 -16.66
N TYR A 64 17.51 -8.08 -15.57
CA TYR A 64 16.42 -7.68 -14.67
C TYR A 64 16.70 -6.34 -13.98
N THR A 65 17.94 -6.12 -13.53
CA THR A 65 18.33 -4.87 -12.86
C THR A 65 18.12 -3.66 -13.77
N VAL A 66 18.42 -3.77 -15.07
CA VAL A 66 18.15 -2.71 -16.04
C VAL A 66 16.66 -2.40 -16.15
N VAL A 67 15.83 -3.44 -16.30
CA VAL A 67 14.36 -3.28 -16.36
C VAL A 67 13.81 -2.67 -15.07
N HIS A 68 14.27 -3.16 -13.92
CA HIS A 68 13.91 -2.67 -12.60
C HIS A 68 14.18 -1.17 -12.47
N PHE A 69 15.42 -0.72 -12.73
CA PHE A 69 15.76 0.70 -12.64
C PHE A 69 15.03 1.56 -13.67
N ALA A 70 14.75 1.04 -14.88
CA ALA A 70 13.95 1.75 -15.88
C ALA A 70 12.51 1.98 -15.40
N VAL A 71 11.85 0.95 -14.85
CA VAL A 71 10.50 1.07 -14.28
C VAL A 71 10.49 2.07 -13.11
N PHE A 72 11.46 1.98 -12.21
CA PHE A 72 11.56 2.89 -11.06
C PHE A 72 11.82 4.34 -11.49
N ALA A 73 12.65 4.58 -12.50
CA ALA A 73 12.86 5.90 -13.08
C ALA A 73 11.56 6.48 -13.66
N LEU A 74 10.78 5.67 -14.38
CA LEU A 74 9.48 6.07 -14.94
C LEU A 74 8.47 6.39 -13.83
N LEU A 75 8.38 5.55 -12.79
CA LEU A 75 7.50 5.78 -11.64
C LEU A 75 7.88 7.05 -10.88
N GLY A 76 9.17 7.27 -10.64
CA GLY A 76 9.68 8.47 -9.99
C GLY A 76 9.40 9.74 -10.80
N ALA A 77 9.60 9.69 -12.13
CA ALA A 77 9.20 10.76 -13.04
C ALA A 77 7.70 11.04 -12.97
N ALA A 78 6.85 10.01 -13.07
CA ALA A 78 5.40 10.15 -13.00
C ALA A 78 4.96 10.80 -11.67
N MET A 79 5.54 10.38 -10.55
CA MET A 79 5.25 10.94 -9.23
C MET A 79 5.70 12.41 -9.12
N ALA A 80 6.91 12.74 -9.56
CA ALA A 80 7.37 14.13 -9.59
C ALA A 80 6.49 15.02 -10.49
N GLY A 81 6.03 14.48 -11.63
CA GLY A 81 5.09 15.14 -12.53
C GLY A 81 3.72 15.37 -11.90
N ALA A 82 3.19 14.39 -11.18
CA ALA A 82 1.95 14.53 -10.42
C ALA A 82 2.06 15.60 -9.33
N ILE A 83 3.15 15.58 -8.55
CA ILE A 83 3.45 16.58 -7.52
C ILE A 83 3.50 17.99 -8.12
N ALA A 84 4.23 18.16 -9.24
CA ALA A 84 4.35 19.43 -9.93
C ALA A 84 3.00 19.92 -10.50
N SER A 85 2.22 19.02 -11.09
CA SER A 85 0.93 19.35 -11.71
C SER A 85 -0.13 19.72 -10.67
N LEU A 86 -0.16 18.99 -9.55
CA LEU A 86 -1.08 19.23 -8.45
C LEU A 86 -0.59 20.34 -7.50
N ARG A 87 0.63 20.86 -7.71
CA ARG A 87 1.28 21.88 -6.86
C ARG A 87 1.29 21.47 -5.39
N THR A 88 1.50 20.19 -5.13
CA THR A 88 1.56 19.65 -3.77
C THR A 88 3.01 19.55 -3.31
N PRO A 89 3.32 19.81 -2.03
CA PRO A 89 4.68 19.59 -1.53
C PRO A 89 4.98 18.09 -1.41
N PRO A 90 6.22 17.65 -1.68
CA PRO A 90 6.64 16.26 -1.48
C PRO A 90 6.69 15.91 0.01
N ARG A 91 5.67 15.19 0.48
CA ARG A 91 5.53 14.78 1.90
C ARG A 91 5.74 13.28 2.06
N LEU A 92 6.20 12.84 3.23
CA LEU A 92 6.38 11.41 3.53
C LEU A 92 5.12 10.56 3.30
N LEU A 93 3.94 11.10 3.54
CA LEU A 93 2.66 10.41 3.31
C LEU A 93 2.44 10.07 1.83
N LEU A 94 2.88 10.93 0.91
CA LEU A 94 2.89 10.60 -0.52
C LEU A 94 3.87 9.47 -0.82
N GLY A 95 4.88 9.26 0.02
CA GLY A 95 5.79 8.13 -0.04
C GLY A 95 5.12 6.82 0.34
N VAL A 96 4.24 6.83 1.35
CA VAL A 96 3.40 5.66 1.68
C VAL A 96 2.47 5.33 0.52
N LEU A 97 1.82 6.33 -0.08
CA LEU A 97 0.99 6.13 -1.27
C LEU A 97 1.79 5.59 -2.44
N PHE A 98 2.96 6.16 -2.71
CA PHE A 98 3.84 5.67 -3.77
C PHE A 98 4.22 4.20 -3.53
N GLY A 99 4.66 3.87 -2.32
CA GLY A 99 5.08 2.52 -1.94
C GLY A 99 3.96 1.50 -1.98
N LEU A 100 2.86 1.73 -1.26
CA LEU A 100 1.80 0.74 -1.10
C LEU A 100 0.86 0.64 -2.30
N VAL A 101 0.92 1.58 -3.24
CA VAL A 101 -0.06 1.67 -4.32
C VAL A 101 0.62 1.65 -5.67
N ALA A 102 1.38 2.70 -5.98
CA ALA A 102 1.97 2.82 -7.30
C ALA A 102 2.94 1.66 -7.57
N GLN A 103 3.75 1.29 -6.57
CA GLN A 103 4.68 0.16 -6.71
C GLN A 103 3.96 -1.20 -6.70
N GLU A 104 2.90 -1.39 -5.89
CA GLU A 104 2.13 -2.64 -5.92
C GLU A 104 1.41 -2.84 -7.25
N ILE A 105 0.73 -1.81 -7.76
CA ILE A 105 0.07 -1.85 -9.08
C ILE A 105 1.12 -2.17 -10.15
N ALA A 106 2.27 -1.49 -10.15
CA ALA A 106 3.32 -1.74 -11.13
C ALA A 106 3.85 -3.18 -11.05
N PHE A 107 4.06 -3.70 -9.83
CA PHE A 107 4.55 -5.05 -9.59
C PHE A 107 3.54 -6.11 -10.06
N TYR A 108 2.27 -6.03 -9.64
CA TYR A 108 1.25 -7.00 -10.00
C TYR A 108 0.81 -6.89 -11.46
N ALA A 109 0.77 -5.69 -12.04
CA ALA A 109 0.56 -5.52 -13.47
C ALA A 109 1.70 -6.18 -14.27
N GLY A 110 2.96 -5.98 -13.85
CA GLY A 110 4.12 -6.66 -14.44
C GLY A 110 4.01 -8.17 -14.37
N LEU A 111 3.60 -8.71 -13.22
CA LEU A 111 3.38 -10.15 -13.03
C LEU A 111 2.28 -10.69 -13.95
N ALA A 112 1.14 -10.00 -14.03
CA ALA A 112 0.02 -10.39 -14.87
C ALA A 112 0.37 -10.37 -16.37
N LEU A 113 1.05 -9.33 -16.84
CA LEU A 113 1.49 -9.20 -18.24
C LEU A 113 2.54 -10.26 -18.62
N SER A 114 3.36 -10.66 -17.65
CA SER A 114 4.38 -11.70 -17.83
C SER A 114 3.80 -13.11 -17.80
N GLY A 115 2.56 -13.29 -17.35
CA GLY A 115 1.95 -14.62 -17.19
C GLY A 115 2.44 -15.37 -15.95
N GLY A 116 3.02 -14.66 -14.97
CA GLY A 116 3.45 -15.23 -13.70
C GLY A 116 2.26 -15.57 -12.80
N SER A 117 2.31 -16.73 -12.12
CA SER A 117 1.34 -17.05 -11.08
C SER A 117 1.56 -16.14 -9.86
N ARG A 118 0.46 -15.76 -9.19
CA ARG A 118 0.45 -14.79 -8.08
C ARG A 118 1.12 -15.30 -6.80
N VAL A 119 1.52 -16.56 -6.76
CA VAL A 119 1.88 -17.26 -5.52
C VAL A 119 3.29 -17.82 -5.66
N ALA A 120 4.16 -17.44 -4.72
CA ALA A 120 5.43 -18.09 -4.37
C ALA A 120 6.75 -17.67 -5.07
N VAL A 121 6.91 -16.42 -5.53
CA VAL A 121 8.27 -15.93 -5.91
C VAL A 121 8.94 -15.18 -4.75
N VAL A 122 8.22 -14.29 -4.08
CA VAL A 122 8.78 -13.40 -3.04
C VAL A 122 7.79 -13.28 -1.87
N PRO A 123 8.23 -13.44 -0.62
CA PRO A 123 7.35 -13.25 0.54
C PRO A 123 6.82 -11.81 0.62
N TRP A 124 5.50 -11.66 0.74
CA TRP A 124 4.81 -10.38 0.77
C TRP A 124 5.30 -9.39 1.85
N PRO A 125 5.75 -9.79 3.07
CA PRO A 125 6.18 -8.81 4.07
C PRO A 125 7.41 -8.04 3.58
N HIS A 126 8.29 -8.72 2.83
CA HIS A 126 9.46 -8.09 2.24
C HIS A 126 9.10 -7.15 1.09
N ILE A 127 8.06 -7.48 0.29
CA ILE A 127 7.56 -6.58 -0.77
C ILE A 127 7.03 -5.30 -0.15
N VAL A 128 6.14 -5.40 0.83
CA VAL A 128 5.52 -4.25 1.50
C VAL A 128 6.59 -3.39 2.18
N ALA A 129 7.49 -4.00 2.95
CA ALA A 129 8.58 -3.28 3.62
C ALA A 129 9.49 -2.54 2.63
N ALA A 130 9.94 -3.22 1.57
CA ALA A 130 10.80 -2.63 0.55
C ALA A 130 10.09 -1.45 -0.15
N ASN A 131 8.81 -1.60 -0.48
CA ASN A 131 8.02 -0.58 -1.14
C ASN A 131 7.82 0.68 -0.28
N VAL A 132 7.50 0.52 1.01
CA VAL A 132 7.38 1.66 1.93
C VAL A 132 8.71 2.41 2.06
N LEU A 133 9.82 1.68 2.24
CA LEU A 133 11.15 2.28 2.33
C LEU A 133 11.55 3.00 1.04
N ALA A 134 11.22 2.43 -0.12
CA ALA A 134 11.44 3.03 -1.43
C ALA A 134 10.65 4.33 -1.61
N GLY A 135 9.38 4.35 -1.20
CA GLY A 135 8.55 5.55 -1.18
C GLY A 135 9.10 6.65 -0.27
N PHE A 136 9.61 6.29 0.91
CA PHE A 136 10.30 7.24 1.79
C PHE A 136 11.58 7.80 1.17
N ALA A 137 12.37 6.96 0.50
CA ALA A 137 13.58 7.39 -0.18
C ALA A 137 13.27 8.37 -1.33
N LEU A 138 12.28 8.07 -2.17
CA LEU A 138 11.83 8.97 -3.24
C LEU A 138 11.38 10.32 -2.68
N MET A 139 10.48 10.32 -1.69
CA MET A 139 9.97 11.57 -1.12
C MET A 139 11.07 12.34 -0.39
N GLY A 140 11.98 11.66 0.30
CA GLY A 140 13.11 12.29 0.96
C GLY A 140 14.06 12.95 -0.03
N TYR A 141 14.28 12.33 -1.19
CA TYR A 141 15.02 12.97 -2.27
C TYR A 141 14.27 14.17 -2.84
N LEU A 142 13.00 14.01 -3.25
CA LEU A 142 12.22 15.08 -3.87
C LEU A 142 12.02 16.28 -2.94
N HIS A 143 11.83 16.06 -1.65
CA HIS A 143 11.77 17.12 -0.65
C HIS A 143 13.07 17.93 -0.57
N ARG A 144 14.21 17.23 -0.48
CA ARG A 144 15.52 17.89 -0.49
C ARG A 144 15.77 18.62 -1.82
N ALA A 145 15.44 17.97 -2.94
CA ALA A 145 15.65 18.50 -4.28
C ALA A 145 14.77 19.73 -4.54
N SER A 146 13.54 19.77 -4.02
CA SER A 146 12.65 20.94 -4.13
C SER A 146 13.02 22.10 -3.20
N GLN A 147 13.99 21.91 -2.28
CA GLN A 147 14.38 22.89 -1.25
C GLN A 147 13.18 23.40 -0.45
N ASP A 148 12.20 22.53 -0.23
CA ASP A 148 10.98 22.89 0.46
C ASP A 148 11.28 23.11 1.96
N GLN A 149 10.83 24.23 2.53
CA GLN A 149 11.11 24.59 3.92
C GLN A 149 10.12 23.98 4.91
N HIS A 150 9.08 23.30 4.40
CA HIS A 150 8.11 22.62 5.25
C HIS A 150 8.76 21.45 6.01
N PRO A 151 8.34 21.18 7.26
CA PRO A 151 8.88 20.07 8.03
C PRO A 151 8.65 18.74 7.29
N PHE A 152 9.74 17.97 7.17
CA PHE A 152 9.78 16.64 6.57
C PHE A 152 10.28 15.64 7.59
N GLY A 153 9.75 14.42 7.59
CA GLY A 153 10.11 13.42 8.61
C GLY A 153 9.01 13.18 9.65
N LEU A 154 9.30 12.26 10.57
CA LEU A 154 8.49 12.00 11.77
C LEU A 154 8.41 13.22 12.70
N ALA A 155 9.21 14.27 12.46
CA ALA A 155 9.11 15.54 13.18
C ALA A 155 7.77 16.27 12.92
N VAL A 156 7.10 16.03 11.79
CA VAL A 156 5.70 16.45 11.56
C VAL A 156 4.74 15.74 12.52
N LEU A 157 5.10 14.53 12.98
CA LEU A 157 4.32 13.78 13.97
C LEU A 157 4.50 14.31 15.39
N LYS A 158 5.50 15.18 15.65
CA LYS A 158 5.63 15.89 16.93
C LYS A 158 4.61 17.02 16.99
N GLY A 159 3.40 16.63 17.35
CA GLY A 159 2.18 17.43 17.48
C GLY A 159 1.01 16.52 17.12
N HIS A 160 0.41 15.84 18.10
CA HIS A 160 -0.31 14.56 17.92
C HIS A 160 -1.85 14.60 17.70
N PRO A 161 -2.49 15.45 16.86
CA PRO A 161 -3.84 15.17 16.38
C PRO A 161 -3.83 14.01 15.37
N LEU A 162 -2.91 14.02 14.41
CA LEU A 162 -2.92 13.14 13.24
C LEU A 162 -2.77 11.65 13.55
N LEU A 163 -1.80 11.28 14.42
CA LEU A 163 -1.58 9.88 14.78
C LEU A 163 -2.71 9.34 15.66
N THR A 164 -3.21 10.15 16.58
CA THR A 164 -4.30 9.76 17.47
C THR A 164 -5.62 9.66 16.70
N GLN A 165 -5.94 10.64 15.86
CA GLN A 165 -7.08 10.59 14.94
C GLN A 165 -6.94 9.45 13.94
N GLY A 166 -5.74 9.22 13.41
CA GLY A 166 -5.43 8.11 12.51
C GLY A 166 -5.63 6.75 13.18
N LEU A 167 -5.20 6.60 14.43
CA LEU A 167 -5.44 5.42 15.24
C LEU A 167 -6.94 5.17 15.43
N PHE A 168 -7.70 6.16 15.91
CA PHE A 168 -9.13 5.98 16.11
C PHE A 168 -9.88 5.72 14.79
N THR A 169 -9.53 6.44 13.72
CA THR A 169 -10.11 6.21 12.39
C THR A 169 -9.80 4.79 11.91
N GLY A 170 -8.57 4.34 12.07
CA GLY A 170 -8.15 2.97 11.76
C GLY A 170 -8.93 1.93 12.56
N LEU A 171 -9.06 2.12 13.88
CA LEU A 171 -9.81 1.22 14.76
C LEU A 171 -11.30 1.13 14.37
N VAL A 172 -11.91 2.23 13.96
CA VAL A 172 -13.29 2.23 13.43
C VAL A 172 -13.38 1.35 12.19
N GLY A 173 -12.49 1.53 11.21
CA GLY A 173 -12.43 0.68 10.02
C GLY A 173 -12.21 -0.80 10.36
N ALA A 174 -11.23 -1.08 11.22
CA ALA A 174 -10.90 -2.43 11.64
C ALA A 174 -12.08 -3.13 12.31
N GLY A 175 -12.78 -2.41 13.19
CA GLY A 175 -13.94 -2.91 13.92
C GLY A 175 -15.12 -3.21 13.00
N VAL A 176 -15.40 -2.34 12.02
CA VAL A 176 -16.47 -2.56 11.03
C VAL A 176 -16.19 -3.79 10.18
N VAL A 177 -14.97 -3.94 9.66
CA VAL A 177 -14.60 -5.13 8.88
C VAL A 177 -14.66 -6.40 9.73
N ALA A 178 -14.12 -6.36 10.95
CA ALA A 178 -14.14 -7.50 11.86
C ALA A 178 -15.58 -7.92 12.20
N LEU A 179 -16.46 -6.95 12.49
CA LEU A 179 -17.86 -7.22 12.81
C LEU A 179 -18.61 -7.80 11.61
N TRP A 180 -18.39 -7.26 10.41
CA TRP A 180 -19.01 -7.76 9.19
C TRP A 180 -18.64 -9.23 8.92
N PHE A 181 -17.35 -9.57 8.94
CA PHE A 181 -16.92 -10.95 8.72
C PHE A 181 -17.32 -11.87 9.87
N PHE A 182 -17.35 -11.37 11.11
CA PHE A 182 -17.89 -12.13 12.24
C PHE A 182 -19.38 -12.47 12.06
N MET A 183 -20.20 -11.53 11.57
CA MET A 183 -21.61 -11.79 11.27
C MET A 183 -21.77 -12.86 10.18
N LEU A 184 -20.97 -12.80 9.11
CA LEU A 184 -20.98 -13.82 8.05
C LEU A 184 -20.54 -15.19 8.58
N ASP A 185 -19.49 -15.23 9.38
CA ASP A 185 -18.96 -16.44 10.02
C ASP A 185 -20.00 -17.09 10.94
N VAL A 186 -20.70 -16.29 11.75
CA VAL A 186 -21.80 -16.76 12.63
C VAL A 186 -22.97 -17.26 11.80
N ALA A 187 -23.37 -16.54 10.74
CA ALA A 187 -24.46 -16.95 9.85
C ALA A 187 -24.12 -18.26 9.11
N ALA A 188 -22.84 -18.52 8.84
CA ALA A 188 -22.34 -19.77 8.27
C ALA A 188 -22.11 -20.88 9.30
N GLY A 189 -22.39 -20.65 10.60
CA GLY A 189 -22.23 -21.63 11.67
C GLY A 189 -20.79 -21.85 12.15
N HIS A 190 -19.85 -21.00 11.75
CA HIS A 190 -18.43 -21.13 12.08
C HIS A 190 -17.83 -19.79 12.56
N PRO A 191 -18.11 -19.36 13.81
CA PRO A 191 -17.58 -18.10 14.34
C PRO A 191 -16.05 -18.02 14.23
N LEU A 192 -15.53 -16.85 13.83
CA LEU A 192 -14.10 -16.54 13.70
C LEU A 192 -13.34 -17.37 12.64
N ARG A 193 -14.05 -18.05 11.74
CA ARG A 193 -13.45 -18.81 10.64
C ARG A 193 -12.65 -17.91 9.70
N THR A 194 -13.14 -16.72 9.37
CA THR A 194 -12.47 -15.78 8.48
C THR A 194 -11.11 -15.32 9.02
N PRO A 195 -10.98 -14.76 10.23
CA PRO A 195 -9.68 -14.36 10.77
C PRO A 195 -8.74 -15.56 11.01
N ALA A 196 -9.27 -16.75 11.33
CA ALA A 196 -8.46 -17.96 11.44
C ALA A 196 -7.87 -18.38 10.08
N ALA A 197 -8.69 -18.35 9.01
CA ALA A 197 -8.28 -18.68 7.65
C ALA A 197 -7.26 -17.69 7.10
N LEU A 198 -7.50 -16.39 7.30
CA LEU A 198 -6.57 -15.35 6.89
C LEU A 198 -5.27 -15.41 7.69
N GLY A 199 -5.32 -15.67 9.00
CA GLY A 199 -4.13 -15.90 9.83
C GLY A 199 -3.33 -17.13 9.41
N ALA A 200 -4.01 -18.24 9.11
CA ALA A 200 -3.38 -19.47 8.65
C ALA A 200 -2.67 -19.27 7.30
N ALA A 201 -3.33 -18.58 6.37
CA ALA A 201 -2.73 -18.24 5.08
C ALA A 201 -1.54 -17.28 5.25
N LEU A 202 -1.69 -16.25 6.08
CA LEU A 202 -0.70 -15.18 6.25
C LEU A 202 0.56 -15.63 7.00
N LEU A 203 0.39 -16.34 8.11
CA LEU A 203 1.46 -16.67 9.05
C LEU A 203 2.09 -18.04 8.79
N PHE A 204 1.32 -18.97 8.22
CA PHE A 204 1.72 -20.36 8.03
C PHE A 204 1.62 -20.83 6.58
N GLY A 205 1.21 -19.97 5.64
CA GLY A 205 1.14 -20.30 4.21
C GLY A 205 0.06 -21.32 3.84
N ALA A 206 -1.00 -21.44 4.65
CA ALA A 206 -2.09 -22.39 4.39
C ALA A 206 -2.79 -22.11 3.04
N SER A 207 -2.97 -23.16 2.25
CA SER A 207 -3.47 -23.08 0.86
C SER A 207 -4.84 -23.72 0.64
N ASN A 208 -5.48 -24.28 1.68
CA ASN A 208 -6.78 -24.95 1.58
C ASN A 208 -7.68 -24.73 2.80
N ALA A 209 -9.00 -24.62 2.56
CA ALA A 209 -9.99 -24.35 3.59
C ALA A 209 -10.27 -25.53 4.55
N GLY A 210 -9.93 -26.75 4.12
CA GLY A 210 -10.20 -27.99 4.85
C GLY A 210 -9.25 -28.26 6.02
N THR A 211 -8.16 -27.49 6.14
CA THR A 211 -7.14 -27.66 7.19
C THR A 211 -7.19 -26.58 8.27
N VAL A 212 -8.11 -25.60 8.14
CA VAL A 212 -8.19 -24.48 9.08
C VAL A 212 -9.16 -24.81 10.20
N GLU A 213 -8.62 -25.32 11.29
CA GLU A 213 -9.31 -25.31 12.58
C GLU A 213 -9.26 -23.90 13.18
N VAL A 214 -10.35 -23.47 13.82
CA VAL A 214 -10.39 -22.18 14.51
C VAL A 214 -9.49 -22.25 15.74
N ASN A 215 -8.30 -21.66 15.61
CA ASN A 215 -7.34 -21.54 16.70
C ASN A 215 -7.30 -20.08 17.18
N LEU A 216 -7.69 -19.84 18.44
CA LEU A 216 -7.73 -18.50 19.02
C LEU A 216 -6.36 -17.80 19.03
N GLY A 217 -5.25 -18.54 19.10
CA GLY A 217 -3.90 -17.99 18.98
C GLY A 217 -3.61 -17.46 17.57
N VAL A 218 -4.03 -18.19 16.54
CA VAL A 218 -3.90 -17.74 15.13
C VAL A 218 -4.80 -16.55 14.85
N VAL A 219 -6.03 -16.56 15.36
CA VAL A 219 -6.97 -15.44 15.28
C VAL A 219 -6.36 -14.20 15.94
N ALA A 220 -5.83 -14.31 17.16
CA ALA A 220 -5.20 -13.21 17.88
C ALA A 220 -3.98 -12.64 17.13
N ALA A 221 -3.11 -13.50 16.61
CA ALA A 221 -1.95 -13.09 15.83
C ALA A 221 -2.36 -12.34 14.55
N TYR A 222 -3.37 -12.84 13.84
CA TYR A 222 -3.95 -12.15 12.68
C TYR A 222 -4.58 -10.81 13.07
N THR A 223 -5.30 -10.73 14.20
CA THR A 223 -5.89 -9.48 14.69
C THR A 223 -4.84 -8.40 14.92
N VAL A 224 -3.65 -8.74 15.43
CA VAL A 224 -2.56 -7.76 15.56
C VAL A 224 -2.15 -7.20 14.20
N VAL A 225 -1.96 -8.07 13.21
CA VAL A 225 -1.63 -7.63 11.83
C VAL A 225 -2.73 -6.75 11.25
N HIS A 226 -3.99 -7.16 11.43
CA HIS A 226 -5.17 -6.40 11.00
C HIS A 226 -5.19 -5.00 11.62
N LEU A 227 -4.96 -4.88 12.93
CA LEU A 227 -4.93 -3.59 13.63
C LEU A 227 -3.78 -2.71 13.17
N VAL A 228 -2.59 -3.26 12.92
CA VAL A 228 -1.44 -2.50 12.40
C VAL A 228 -1.72 -2.00 10.98
N ALA A 229 -2.30 -2.84 10.13
CA ALA A 229 -2.68 -2.45 8.77
C ALA A 229 -3.72 -1.32 8.80
N PHE A 230 -4.75 -1.44 9.62
CA PHE A 230 -5.79 -0.43 9.76
C PHE A 230 -5.31 0.84 10.46
N PHE A 231 -4.33 0.77 11.37
CA PHE A 231 -3.67 1.96 11.91
C PHE A 231 -2.96 2.75 10.80
N GLY A 232 -2.17 2.06 9.96
CA GLY A 232 -1.53 2.69 8.81
C GLY A 232 -2.55 3.31 7.85
N ALA A 233 -3.62 2.56 7.53
CA ALA A 233 -4.71 3.05 6.70
C ALA A 233 -5.44 4.26 7.32
N GLY A 234 -5.68 4.26 8.62
CA GLY A 234 -6.34 5.35 9.33
C GLY A 234 -5.49 6.62 9.37
N VAL A 235 -4.18 6.51 9.64
CA VAL A 235 -3.25 7.65 9.57
C VAL A 235 -3.21 8.22 8.15
N LEU A 236 -3.15 7.36 7.14
CA LEU A 236 -3.20 7.75 5.75
C LEU A 236 -4.52 8.47 5.40
N PHE A 237 -5.64 7.93 5.89
CA PHE A 237 -6.97 8.47 5.66
C PHE A 237 -7.12 9.89 6.23
N VAL A 238 -6.71 10.10 7.48
CA VAL A 238 -6.75 11.43 8.12
C VAL A 238 -5.79 12.40 7.45
N ALA A 239 -4.56 11.96 7.16
CA ALA A 239 -3.55 12.77 6.49
C ALA A 239 -4.02 13.34 5.15
N ILE A 240 -4.78 12.55 4.39
CA ILE A 240 -5.29 12.98 3.10
C ILE A 240 -6.59 13.77 3.25
N ALA A 241 -7.44 13.46 4.22
CA ALA A 241 -8.60 14.30 4.54
C ALA A 241 -8.18 15.75 4.85
N GLU A 242 -7.13 15.95 5.64
CA GLU A 242 -6.52 17.26 5.89
C GLU A 242 -5.97 17.92 4.62
N GLN A 243 -5.46 17.12 3.68
CA GLN A 243 -4.94 17.63 2.41
C GLN A 243 -6.06 18.03 1.44
N ILE A 244 -7.20 17.32 1.48
CA ILE A 244 -8.41 17.61 0.67
C ILE A 244 -9.07 18.91 1.14
N GLU A 245 -9.02 19.25 2.43
CA GLU A 245 -9.50 20.55 2.95
C GLU A 245 -8.83 21.75 2.24
N ARG A 246 -7.64 21.56 1.67
CA ARG A 246 -6.86 22.59 0.96
C ARG A 246 -7.11 22.61 -0.56
N THR A 247 -7.63 21.53 -1.14
CA THR A 247 -7.94 21.39 -2.58
C THR A 247 -9.02 20.32 -2.78
N PRO A 248 -10.27 20.68 -3.12
CA PRO A 248 -11.36 19.72 -3.22
C PRO A 248 -11.28 18.97 -4.55
N SER A 249 -10.61 17.81 -4.60
CA SER A 249 -10.77 16.85 -5.69
C SER A 249 -11.33 15.52 -5.15
N LEU A 250 -12.58 15.23 -5.52
CA LEU A 250 -13.28 13.98 -5.19
C LEU A 250 -12.50 12.74 -5.69
N ILE A 251 -11.66 12.91 -6.71
CA ILE A 251 -10.78 11.89 -7.28
C ILE A 251 -9.74 11.41 -6.26
N LEU A 252 -9.23 12.28 -5.39
CA LEU A 252 -8.22 11.91 -4.38
C LEU A 252 -8.81 11.05 -3.26
N LEU A 253 -10.05 11.37 -2.85
CA LEU A 253 -10.82 10.59 -1.88
C LEU A 253 -11.20 9.21 -2.44
N ALA A 254 -11.61 9.17 -3.71
CA ALA A 254 -11.93 7.93 -4.43
C ALA A 254 -10.69 7.06 -4.65
N ALA A 255 -9.56 7.66 -5.07
CA ALA A 255 -8.28 6.97 -5.19
C ALA A 255 -7.82 6.43 -3.84
N MET A 256 -7.96 7.19 -2.76
CA MET A 256 -7.59 6.75 -1.41
C MET A 256 -8.48 5.64 -0.85
N ALA A 257 -9.79 5.71 -1.09
CA ALA A 257 -10.69 4.59 -0.81
C ALA A 257 -10.18 3.36 -1.57
N MET A 258 -9.90 3.49 -2.87
CA MET A 258 -9.32 2.42 -3.69
C MET A 258 -8.04 1.84 -3.08
N ILE A 259 -7.13 2.69 -2.60
CA ILE A 259 -5.82 2.31 -2.03
C ILE A 259 -5.96 1.49 -0.74
N VAL A 260 -6.85 1.91 0.17
CA VAL A 260 -7.13 1.16 1.39
C VAL A 260 -7.88 -0.14 1.08
N LEU A 261 -8.76 -0.13 0.07
CA LEU A 261 -9.47 -1.30 -0.44
C LEU A 261 -8.57 -2.33 -1.11
N ASP A 262 -7.60 -1.86 -1.91
CA ASP A 262 -6.68 -2.68 -2.69
C ASP A 262 -5.65 -3.37 -1.79
N ALA A 263 -5.30 -2.80 -0.64
CA ALA A 263 -4.45 -3.47 0.35
C ALA A 263 -5.08 -4.76 0.90
N VAL A 264 -6.39 -4.79 1.13
CA VAL A 264 -7.09 -5.99 1.65
C VAL A 264 -7.26 -7.04 0.55
N VAL A 265 -7.73 -6.62 -0.64
CA VAL A 265 -7.93 -7.51 -1.79
C VAL A 265 -6.60 -8.02 -2.35
N GLY A 266 -5.61 -7.14 -2.47
CA GLY A 266 -4.23 -7.43 -2.85
C GLY A 266 -3.57 -8.40 -1.89
N THR A 267 -3.69 -8.20 -0.57
CA THR A 267 -3.15 -9.14 0.43
C THR A 267 -3.78 -10.54 0.27
N VAL A 268 -5.11 -10.64 0.14
CA VAL A 268 -5.77 -11.95 -0.01
C VAL A 268 -5.41 -12.64 -1.33
N LEU A 269 -5.26 -11.88 -2.42
CA LEU A 269 -4.84 -12.42 -3.72
C LEU A 269 -3.35 -12.78 -3.76
N ALA A 270 -2.49 -12.03 -3.07
CA ALA A 270 -1.05 -12.23 -3.00
C ALA A 270 -0.65 -13.42 -2.13
N LEU A 271 -1.46 -13.74 -1.12
CA LEU A 271 -1.22 -14.87 -0.22
C LEU A 271 -1.60 -16.23 -0.82
N GLY A 272 -2.06 -16.28 -2.07
CA GLY A 272 -2.69 -17.49 -2.61
C GLY A 272 -3.96 -17.89 -1.86
N ALA A 273 -4.48 -16.99 -1.01
CA ALA A 273 -5.72 -17.15 -0.26
C ALA A 273 -6.96 -16.87 -1.15
N GLN A 274 -6.84 -17.07 -2.46
CA GLN A 274 -7.98 -17.07 -3.38
C GLN A 274 -9.05 -18.05 -2.92
N TRP A 275 -8.65 -19.13 -2.25
CA TRP A 275 -9.56 -20.09 -1.64
C TRP A 275 -10.42 -19.46 -0.53
N VAL A 276 -9.90 -18.50 0.24
CA VAL A 276 -10.66 -17.75 1.26
C VAL A 276 -11.73 -16.88 0.59
N LEU A 277 -11.38 -16.23 -0.54
CA LEU A 277 -12.35 -15.49 -1.37
C LEU A 277 -13.35 -16.42 -2.06
N GLY A 278 -12.94 -17.62 -2.44
CA GLY A 278 -13.81 -18.65 -2.99
C GLY A 278 -14.87 -19.10 -1.98
N THR A 279 -14.52 -19.17 -0.70
CA THR A 279 -15.46 -19.52 0.38
C THR A 279 -16.37 -18.36 0.81
N LEU A 280 -15.86 -17.13 0.87
CA LEU A 280 -16.62 -15.96 1.35
C LEU A 280 -17.34 -15.19 0.24
N GLY A 281 -16.94 -15.40 -1.02
CA GLY A 281 -17.36 -14.63 -2.17
C GLY A 281 -16.72 -13.24 -2.20
N VAL A 282 -16.27 -12.80 -3.38
CA VAL A 282 -15.63 -11.47 -3.57
C VAL A 282 -16.55 -10.32 -3.13
N TRP A 283 -17.87 -10.50 -3.25
CA TRP A 283 -18.87 -9.52 -2.83
C TRP A 283 -18.76 -9.16 -1.34
N SER A 284 -18.42 -10.13 -0.48
CA SER A 284 -18.35 -9.92 0.97
C SER A 284 -17.23 -8.95 1.33
N VAL A 285 -16.09 -9.03 0.63
CA VAL A 285 -14.96 -8.13 0.79
C VAL A 285 -15.30 -6.73 0.29
N VAL A 286 -15.98 -6.64 -0.86
CA VAL A 286 -16.44 -5.35 -1.40
C VAL A 286 -17.37 -4.65 -0.41
N VAL A 287 -18.34 -5.37 0.17
CA VAL A 287 -19.25 -4.81 1.17
C VAL A 287 -18.50 -4.39 2.44
N ALA A 288 -17.63 -5.26 2.99
CA ALA A 288 -16.83 -4.94 4.17
C ALA A 288 -16.05 -3.63 4.00
N ASN A 289 -15.45 -3.48 2.82
CA ASN A 289 -14.65 -2.33 2.47
C ASN A 289 -15.47 -1.05 2.29
N VAL A 290 -16.63 -1.12 1.62
CA VAL A 290 -17.54 0.03 1.51
C VAL A 290 -17.98 0.47 2.90
N LEU A 291 -18.37 -0.47 3.76
CA LEU A 291 -18.76 -0.17 5.15
C LEU A 291 -17.61 0.49 5.92
N ALA A 292 -16.39 -0.04 5.80
CA ALA A 292 -15.22 0.51 6.48
C ALA A 292 -14.91 1.94 6.03
N VAL A 293 -14.86 2.19 4.71
CA VAL A 293 -14.61 3.54 4.17
C VAL A 293 -15.72 4.50 4.57
N SER A 294 -16.98 4.10 4.48
CA SER A 294 -18.10 4.93 4.90
C SER A 294 -18.03 5.28 6.38
N ALA A 295 -17.70 4.31 7.25
CA ALA A 295 -17.58 4.52 8.68
C ALA A 295 -16.37 5.41 9.05
N MET A 296 -15.21 5.18 8.43
CA MET A 296 -14.02 5.99 8.62
C MET A 296 -14.23 7.42 8.12
N GLY A 297 -14.83 7.58 6.93
CA GLY A 297 -15.19 8.88 6.36
C GLY A 297 -16.20 9.63 7.21
N TRP A 298 -17.23 8.95 7.70
CA TRP A 298 -18.19 9.51 8.64
C TRP A 298 -17.53 9.94 9.96
N TYR A 299 -16.67 9.09 10.53
CA TYR A 299 -15.95 9.39 11.76
C TYR A 299 -15.12 10.65 11.62
N VAL A 300 -14.31 10.75 10.56
CA VAL A 300 -13.51 11.94 10.25
C VAL A 300 -14.41 13.17 10.05
N TRP A 301 -15.51 13.04 9.31
CA TRP A 301 -16.46 14.15 9.12
C TRP A 301 -17.11 14.62 10.44
N ALA A 302 -17.44 13.69 11.33
CA ALA A 302 -18.03 14.00 12.63
C ALA A 302 -17.04 14.67 13.58
N THR A 303 -15.75 14.33 13.50
CA THR A 303 -14.70 14.84 14.38
C THR A 303 -13.96 16.07 13.83
N HIS A 304 -14.13 16.44 12.55
CA HIS A 304 -13.50 17.60 11.93
C HIS A 304 -14.49 18.76 11.70
N PRO A 305 -14.54 19.76 12.60
CA PRO A 305 -15.53 20.85 12.53
C PRO A 305 -15.38 21.79 11.32
N LEU A 306 -14.20 21.84 10.67
CA LEU A 306 -13.96 22.67 9.48
C LEU A 306 -14.64 22.10 8.21
N LEU A 307 -14.61 20.77 8.01
CA LEU A 307 -15.34 20.09 6.93
C LEU A 307 -16.86 20.27 7.03
N ARG A 308 -17.39 20.29 8.26
CA ARG A 308 -18.81 20.56 8.53
C ARG A 308 -19.25 21.97 8.16
N ARG A 309 -18.37 22.98 8.26
CA ARG A 309 -18.69 24.37 7.87
C ARG A 309 -18.72 24.56 6.36
N ARG A 310 -17.70 24.08 5.64
CA ARG A 310 -17.58 24.29 4.18
C ARG A 310 -18.64 23.59 3.32
N LEU A 311 -19.21 22.48 3.78
CA LEU A 311 -20.32 21.80 3.08
C LEU A 311 -21.71 22.36 3.43
N ARG A 312 -21.80 23.21 4.45
CA ARG A 312 -23.03 23.92 4.84
C ARG A 312 -23.10 25.34 4.28
N GLU A 313 -21.98 25.90 3.84
CA GLU A 313 -21.97 27.15 3.09
C GLU A 313 -22.52 26.89 1.68
N PRO A 314 -23.58 27.61 1.24
CA PRO A 314 -24.05 27.52 -0.13
C PRO A 314 -22.90 27.93 -1.05
N VAL A 315 -22.73 27.21 -2.16
CA VAL A 315 -21.82 27.64 -3.22
C VAL A 315 -22.32 28.99 -3.74
N GLU A 316 -21.72 30.08 -3.28
CA GLU A 316 -21.89 31.39 -3.91
C GLU A 316 -21.23 31.29 -5.29
N MET A 317 -22.06 30.98 -6.30
CA MET A 317 -21.71 31.19 -7.70
C MET A 317 -21.52 32.69 -7.89
N ARG A 318 -20.27 33.17 -7.80
CA ARG A 318 -19.92 34.48 -8.35
C ARG A 318 -20.07 34.39 -9.87
N VAL A 319 -21.16 35.00 -10.34
CA VAL A 319 -21.43 35.33 -11.74
C VAL A 319 -20.35 36.26 -12.27
#